data_AF-A0A7S1XBU5-F1
#
_entry.id   AF-A0A7S1XBU5-F1
#
_cell.length_a   1.000
_cell.length_b   1.000
_cell.length_c   1.000
_cell.angle_alpha   90.00
_cell.angle_beta   90.00
_cell.angle_gamma   90.00
#
_symmetry.space_group_name_H-M   'P 1'
#
loop_
_entity.id
_entity.type
_entity.pdbx_description
1 polymer ?
#
loop_
_entity_poly.entity_id
_entity_poly.type
_entity_poly.pdbx_seq_one_letter_code
_entity_poly.pdbx_strand_id
1 'polypeptide(L)'
;YPRPDGDVYVCGEPEAVPIPEDPAQVEVDPRKTSNIKELAGLLSSRLAAAPTTKEQSCFLPISPDGLPVIGAVGGVDGAYVATGLGCWGILNSLITGKLVSELIADGSVQCGLDIRPFSPSRFVKASSKPQRKRK
;
A
#
# COMPACT_ATOMS: atom_id res chain seq x y z
N TYR A 1 14.15 7.87 -9.45
CA TYR A 1 15.01 7.18 -8.48
C TYR A 1 16.16 6.51 -9.24
N PRO A 2 17.33 7.16 -9.29
CA PRO A 2 18.52 6.64 -9.95
C PRO A 2 19.10 5.45 -9.19
N ARG A 3 19.70 4.51 -9.91
CA ARG A 3 20.35 3.31 -9.38
C ARG A 3 21.84 3.30 -9.69
N PRO A 4 22.67 2.57 -8.90
CA PRO A 4 24.11 2.51 -9.12
C PRO A 4 24.54 1.92 -10.47
N ASP A 5 23.68 1.14 -11.13
CA ASP A 5 23.89 0.54 -12.45
C ASP A 5 23.57 1.51 -13.61
N GLY A 6 23.11 2.72 -13.31
CA GLY A 6 22.78 3.75 -14.30
C GLY A 6 21.29 3.82 -14.66
N ASP A 7 20.47 2.86 -14.22
CA ASP A 7 19.03 2.91 -14.47
C ASP A 7 18.38 4.03 -13.64
N VAL A 8 17.33 4.65 -14.22
CA VAL A 8 16.53 5.66 -13.52
C VAL A 8 15.06 5.29 -13.60
N TYR A 9 14.47 5.01 -12.43
CA TYR A 9 13.03 4.78 -12.32
C TYR A 9 12.30 6.11 -12.24
N VAL A 10 11.30 6.32 -13.10
CA VAL A 10 10.41 7.49 -13.04
C VAL A 10 8.97 6.97 -12.93
N CYS A 11 8.21 7.53 -12.00
CA CYS A 11 6.84 7.11 -11.72
C CYS A 11 5.90 8.31 -11.91
N GLY A 12 4.66 8.01 -12.32
CA GLY A 12 3.60 9.00 -12.44
C GLY A 12 2.63 8.97 -11.27
N GLU A 13 1.50 9.64 -11.46
CA GLU A 13 0.39 9.68 -10.50
C GLU A 13 -0.43 8.37 -10.54
N PRO A 14 -0.91 7.87 -9.39
CA PRO A 14 -1.85 6.75 -9.37
C PRO A 14 -3.21 7.14 -9.97
N GLU A 15 -3.93 6.14 -10.46
CA GLU A 15 -5.30 6.30 -10.98
C GLU A 15 -6.19 5.20 -10.41
N ALA A 16 -7.47 5.51 -10.21
CA ALA A 16 -8.48 4.53 -9.86
C ALA A 16 -8.99 3.82 -11.11
N VAL A 17 -8.52 2.59 -11.34
CA VAL A 17 -9.01 1.70 -12.39
C VAL A 17 -9.53 0.39 -11.78
N PRO A 18 -10.43 -0.34 -12.45
CA PRO A 18 -10.86 -1.65 -11.99
C PRO A 18 -9.67 -2.58 -11.77
N ILE A 19 -9.70 -3.34 -10.67
CA ILE A 19 -8.68 -4.35 -10.37
C ILE A 19 -9.02 -5.59 -11.22
N PRO A 20 -8.09 -6.13 -12.03
CA PRO A 20 -8.31 -7.34 -12.78
C PRO A 20 -8.44 -8.55 -11.84
N GLU A 21 -9.08 -9.62 -12.30
CA GLU A 21 -9.19 -10.86 -11.53
C GLU A 21 -7.84 -11.55 -11.33
N ASP A 22 -6.94 -11.45 -12.32
CA ASP A 22 -5.61 -12.02 -12.29
C ASP A 22 -4.54 -10.90 -12.29
N PRO A 23 -3.57 -10.88 -11.35
CA PRO A 23 -2.46 -9.93 -11.38
C PRO A 23 -1.59 -10.00 -12.64
N ALA A 24 -1.62 -11.10 -13.40
CA ALA A 24 -0.94 -11.21 -14.69
C ALA A 24 -1.59 -10.36 -15.80
N GLN A 25 -2.83 -9.88 -15.59
CA GLN A 25 -3.59 -9.06 -16.53
C GLN A 25 -3.43 -7.55 -16.28
N VAL A 26 -2.44 -7.15 -15.47
CA VAL A 26 -2.11 -5.73 -15.28
C VAL A 26 -1.60 -5.15 -16.59
N GLU A 27 -2.34 -4.19 -17.15
CA GLU A 27 -1.99 -3.52 -18.40
C GLU A 27 -1.29 -2.18 -18.16
N VAL A 28 -0.39 -1.83 -19.08
CA VAL A 28 0.29 -0.54 -19.09
C VAL A 28 -0.43 0.37 -20.09
N ASP A 29 -0.94 1.51 -19.64
CA ASP A 29 -1.49 2.53 -20.56
C ASP A 29 -0.33 3.31 -21.22
N PRO A 30 -0.12 3.17 -22.54
CA PRO A 30 0.99 3.81 -23.24
C PRO A 30 0.90 5.35 -23.20
N ARG A 31 -0.30 5.92 -23.02
CA ARG A 31 -0.47 7.38 -22.89
C ARG A 31 0.10 7.87 -21.57
N LYS A 32 -0.06 7.09 -20.49
CA LYS A 32 0.45 7.45 -19.16
C LYS A 32 1.97 7.38 -19.13
N THR A 33 2.56 6.32 -19.68
CA THR A 33 4.02 6.20 -19.76
C THR A 33 4.62 7.26 -20.69
N SER A 34 3.95 7.60 -21.79
CA SER A 34 4.34 8.74 -22.64
C SER A 34 4.37 10.06 -21.86
N ASN A 35 3.32 10.37 -21.10
CA ASN A 35 3.27 11.60 -20.28
C ASN A 35 4.39 11.64 -19.23
N ILE A 36 4.68 10.51 -18.57
CA ILE A 36 5.78 10.43 -17.59
C ILE A 36 7.12 10.74 -18.26
N LYS A 37 7.37 10.19 -19.46
CA LYS A 37 8.61 10.42 -20.21
C LYS A 37 8.73 11.87 -20.68
N GLU A 38 7.64 12.46 -21.16
CA GLU A 38 7.61 13.87 -21.57
C GLU A 38 7.97 14.78 -20.39
N LEU A 39 7.30 14.60 -19.24
CA LEU A 39 7.59 15.36 -18.02
C LEU A 39 9.02 15.15 -17.54
N ALA A 40 9.53 13.91 -17.57
CA ALA A 40 10.92 13.62 -17.21
C ALA A 40 11.91 14.35 -18.14
N GLY A 41 11.61 14.40 -19.44
CA GLY A 41 12.41 15.08 -20.45
C GLY A 41 12.41 16.60 -20.30
N LEU A 42 11.27 17.19 -19.91
CA LEU A 42 11.18 18.62 -19.59
C LEU A 42 12.06 19.00 -18.38
N LEU A 43 12.21 18.10 -17.42
CA LEU A 43 13.00 18.31 -16.21
C LEU A 43 14.50 18.03 -16.40
N SER A 44 14.87 17.20 -17.38
CA SER A 44 16.26 16.79 -17.59
C SER A 44 16.52 16.37 -19.02
N SER A 45 17.46 17.06 -19.68
CA SER A 45 17.94 16.69 -21.01
C SER A 45 18.58 15.31 -21.06
N ARG A 46 19.16 14.84 -19.94
CA ARG A 46 19.70 13.48 -19.84
C ARG A 46 18.59 12.42 -19.84
N LEU A 47 17.46 12.71 -19.20
CA LEU A 47 16.30 11.80 -19.22
C LEU A 47 15.58 11.87 -20.57
N ALA A 48 15.53 13.04 -21.21
CA ALA A 48 14.98 13.19 -22.56
C ALA A 48 15.74 12.33 -23.60
N ALA A 49 17.06 12.21 -23.45
CA ALA A 49 17.91 11.40 -24.34
C ALA A 49 18.08 9.94 -23.88
N ALA A 50 17.54 9.55 -22.71
CA ALA A 50 17.73 8.22 -22.16
C ALA A 50 16.83 7.18 -22.88
N PRO A 51 17.34 5.98 -23.18
CA PRO A 51 16.52 4.90 -23.72
C PRO A 51 15.54 4.40 -22.65
N THR A 52 14.31 4.05 -23.04
CA THR A 52 13.38 3.36 -22.14
C THR A 52 13.75 1.88 -22.06
N THR A 53 14.12 1.40 -20.89
CA THR A 53 14.44 -0.02 -20.66
C THR A 53 13.19 -0.84 -20.34
N LYS A 54 12.21 -0.25 -19.66
CA LYS A 54 10.98 -0.94 -19.25
C LYS A 54 9.83 0.04 -19.00
N GLU A 55 8.62 -0.40 -19.30
CA GLU A 55 7.37 0.26 -18.95
C GLU A 55 6.50 -0.72 -18.16
N GLN A 56 5.95 -0.25 -17.03
CA GLN A 56 5.20 -1.10 -16.11
C GLN A 56 4.10 -0.30 -15.40
N SER A 57 3.10 -1.02 -14.93
CA SER A 57 2.06 -0.55 -14.02
C SER A 57 1.89 -1.59 -12.90
N CYS A 58 1.29 -1.17 -11.80
CA CYS A 58 0.94 -2.03 -10.68
C CYS A 58 -0.18 -1.39 -9.86
N PHE A 59 -0.81 -2.18 -8.99
CA PHE A 59 -1.81 -1.69 -8.06
C PHE A 59 -1.18 -1.27 -6.73
N LEU A 60 -1.53 -0.07 -6.28
CA LEU A 60 -1.07 0.49 -5.02
C LEU A 60 -2.14 0.26 -3.94
N PRO A 61 -1.86 -0.54 -2.88
CA PRO A 61 -2.84 -0.76 -1.83
C PRO A 61 -3.02 0.49 -0.98
N ILE A 62 -4.19 1.11 -1.08
CA ILE A 62 -4.60 2.30 -0.32
C ILE A 62 -5.93 1.98 0.36
N SER A 63 -6.03 2.25 1.67
CA SER A 63 -7.29 2.09 2.41
C SER A 63 -8.25 3.25 2.08
N PRO A 64 -9.56 3.11 2.37
CA PRO A 64 -10.53 4.19 2.16
C PRO A 64 -10.21 5.51 2.86
N ASP A 65 -9.46 5.46 3.97
CA ASP A 65 -9.05 6.63 4.76
C ASP A 65 -7.59 7.05 4.53
N GLY A 66 -6.87 6.38 3.63
CA GLY A 66 -5.46 6.63 3.34
C GLY A 66 -4.47 6.25 4.46
N LEU A 67 -4.94 5.63 5.55
CA LEU A 67 -4.10 5.16 6.65
C LEU A 67 -3.77 3.66 6.55
N PRO A 68 -2.58 3.21 6.97
CA PRO A 68 -2.28 1.79 7.04
C PRO A 68 -3.34 0.97 7.79
N VAL A 69 -3.50 -0.28 7.37
CA VAL A 69 -4.38 -1.26 8.03
C VAL A 69 -3.49 -2.35 8.60
N ILE A 70 -3.21 -2.26 9.90
CA ILE A 70 -2.27 -3.11 10.63
C ILE A 70 -2.95 -3.61 11.90
N GLY A 71 -3.05 -4.92 12.07
CA GLY A 71 -3.57 -5.52 13.30
C GLY A 71 -4.28 -6.85 13.11
N ALA A 72 -4.86 -7.36 14.19
CA ALA A 72 -5.66 -8.58 14.17
C ALA A 72 -6.97 -8.38 13.40
N VAL A 73 -7.37 -9.42 12.66
CA VAL A 73 -8.65 -9.46 11.94
C VAL A 73 -9.74 -9.93 12.89
N GLY A 74 -10.73 -9.06 13.15
CA GLY A 74 -11.80 -9.37 14.08
C GLY A 74 -12.61 -10.61 13.67
N GLY A 75 -12.84 -11.51 14.63
CA GLY A 75 -13.63 -12.73 14.42
C GLY A 75 -12.86 -13.91 13.84
N VAL A 76 -11.54 -13.79 13.63
CA VAL A 76 -10.68 -14.87 13.15
C VAL A 76 -9.42 -14.93 14.01
N ASP A 77 -9.33 -15.95 14.87
CA ASP A 77 -8.18 -16.13 15.75
C ASP A 77 -6.91 -16.41 14.97
N GLY A 78 -5.82 -15.74 15.33
CA GLY A 78 -4.52 -15.88 14.67
C GLY A 78 -4.40 -15.23 13.29
N ALA A 79 -5.43 -14.51 12.81
CA ALA A 79 -5.36 -13.78 11.55
C ALA A 79 -4.94 -12.32 11.78
N TYR A 80 -3.93 -11.87 11.03
CA TYR A 80 -3.41 -10.51 11.06
C TYR A 80 -3.33 -9.96 9.65
N VAL A 81 -3.50 -8.64 9.51
CA VAL A 81 -3.36 -7.93 8.24
C VAL A 81 -2.39 -6.77 8.40
N ALA A 82 -1.62 -6.50 7.34
CA ALA A 82 -0.72 -5.36 7.21
C ALA A 82 -0.73 -4.88 5.76
N THR A 83 -1.61 -3.94 5.45
CA THR A 83 -1.83 -3.43 4.08
C THR A 83 -2.15 -1.94 4.10
N GLY A 84 -2.48 -1.36 2.94
CA GLY A 84 -2.89 0.04 2.84
C GLY A 84 -1.75 1.04 3.05
N LEU A 85 -0.49 0.62 2.86
CA LEU A 85 0.67 1.48 3.09
C LEU A 85 0.92 2.48 1.95
N GLY A 86 0.18 2.40 0.85
CA GLY A 86 0.30 3.30 -0.28
C GLY A 86 1.71 3.38 -0.83
N CYS A 87 2.12 4.58 -1.27
CA CYS A 87 3.45 4.85 -1.80
C CYS A 87 4.56 4.80 -0.73
N TRP A 88 4.20 4.68 0.55
CA TRP A 88 5.13 4.60 1.68
C TRP A 88 5.43 3.16 2.12
N GLY A 89 4.92 2.15 1.40
CA GLY A 89 5.06 0.74 1.77
C GLY A 89 6.51 0.28 1.95
N ILE A 90 7.41 0.62 1.02
CA ILE A 90 8.82 0.25 1.12
C ILE A 90 9.49 0.92 2.33
N LEU A 91 9.24 2.23 2.51
CA LEU A 91 9.77 3.01 3.63
C LEU A 91 9.34 2.45 4.98
N ASN A 92 8.05 2.12 5.11
CA ASN A 92 7.45 1.67 6.37
C ASN A 92 7.53 0.14 6.59
N SER A 93 8.09 -0.61 5.63
CA SER A 93 8.12 -2.08 5.67
C SER A 93 8.74 -2.64 6.95
N LEU A 94 9.85 -2.05 7.42
CA LEU A 94 10.57 -2.55 8.60
C LEU A 94 9.77 -2.37 9.89
N ILE A 95 9.18 -1.19 10.10
CA ILE A 95 8.38 -0.96 11.30
C ILE A 95 7.10 -1.80 11.25
N THR A 96 6.44 -1.89 10.09
CA THR A 96 5.26 -2.74 9.93
C THR A 96 5.57 -4.21 10.20
N GLY A 97 6.69 -4.73 9.70
CA GLY A 97 7.13 -6.09 9.99
C GLY A 97 7.35 -6.34 11.49
N LYS A 98 7.98 -5.39 12.18
CA LYS A 98 8.17 -5.44 13.64
C LYS A 98 6.85 -5.42 14.41
N LEU A 99 5.91 -4.55 14.04
CA LEU A 99 4.61 -4.46 14.70
C LEU A 99 3.82 -5.78 14.55
N VAL A 100 3.82 -6.35 13.35
CA VAL A 100 3.10 -7.60 13.06
C VAL A 100 3.76 -8.78 13.77
N SER A 101 5.10 -8.84 13.83
CA SER A 101 5.78 -9.93 14.53
C SER A 101 5.52 -9.92 16.04
N GLU A 102 5.54 -8.75 16.67
CA GLU A 102 5.18 -8.59 18.10
C GLU A 102 3.70 -8.95 18.35
N LEU A 103 2.79 -8.53 17.46
CA LEU A 103 1.38 -8.92 17.54
C LEU A 103 1.16 -10.44 17.45
N ILE A 104 1.95 -11.14 16.62
CA ILE A 104 1.86 -12.59 16.46
C ILE A 104 2.50 -13.33 17.64
N ALA A 105 3.69 -12.91 18.07
CA ALA A 105 4.44 -13.60 19.11
C ALA A 105 3.93 -13.30 20.53
N ASP A 106 3.61 -12.04 20.81
CA ASP A 106 3.33 -11.53 22.16
C ASP A 106 1.86 -11.11 22.34
N GLY A 107 1.05 -11.16 21.28
CA GLY A 107 -0.34 -10.71 21.28
C GLY A 107 -0.52 -9.19 21.41
N SER A 108 0.57 -8.42 21.47
CA SER A 108 0.55 -6.97 21.65
C SER A 108 1.85 -6.32 21.16
N VAL A 109 1.76 -5.06 20.72
CA VAL A 109 2.94 -4.27 20.29
C VAL A 109 3.78 -3.87 21.51
N GLN A 110 5.07 -4.16 21.45
CA GLN A 110 6.06 -3.88 22.50
C GLN A 110 6.91 -2.65 22.20
N CYS A 111 7.01 -2.23 20.93
CA CYS A 111 7.91 -1.14 20.51
C CYS A 111 7.46 0.27 20.90
N GLY A 112 6.43 0.42 21.74
CA GLY A 112 5.93 1.69 22.27
C GLY A 112 5.12 2.54 21.28
N LEU A 113 4.80 2.02 20.10
CA LEU A 113 3.98 2.72 19.11
C LEU A 113 2.50 2.41 19.31
N ASP A 114 1.67 3.46 19.35
CA ASP A 114 0.21 3.30 19.34
C ASP A 114 -0.28 2.95 17.93
N ILE A 115 -0.67 1.70 17.73
CA ILE A 115 -1.21 1.21 16.46
C ILE A 115 -2.73 1.20 16.38
N ARG A 116 -3.45 1.65 17.43
CA ARG A 116 -4.92 1.66 17.44
C ARG A 116 -5.54 2.38 16.23
N PRO A 117 -4.98 3.52 15.74
CA PRO A 117 -5.49 4.17 14.53
C PRO A 117 -5.40 3.30 13.27
N PHE A 118 -4.50 2.33 13.23
CA PHE A 118 -4.29 1.43 12.10
C PHE A 118 -5.08 0.13 12.22
N SER A 119 -5.80 -0.09 13.32
CA SER A 119 -6.56 -1.32 13.54
C SER A 119 -7.57 -1.56 12.41
N PRO A 120 -7.70 -2.80 11.89
CA PRO A 120 -8.74 -3.16 10.93
C PRO A 120 -10.16 -2.91 11.46
N SER A 121 -10.35 -3.01 12.78
CA SER A 121 -11.65 -2.83 13.43
C SER A 121 -12.24 -1.42 13.24
N ARG A 122 -11.43 -0.43 12.83
CA ARG A 122 -11.93 0.94 12.60
C ARG A 122 -12.94 1.04 11.46
N PHE A 123 -12.94 0.08 10.53
CA PHE A 123 -13.91 0.00 9.44
C PHE A 123 -15.14 -0.84 9.77
N VAL A 124 -15.12 -1.55 10.90
CA VAL A 124 -16.24 -2.40 11.33
C VAL A 124 -17.17 -1.56 12.20
N LYS A 125 -18.38 -1.30 11.72
CA LYS A 125 -19.43 -0.71 12.57
C LYS A 125 -19.72 -1.64 13.74
N ALA A 126 -19.74 -1.11 14.96
CA ALA A 126 -20.12 -1.88 16.13
C ALA A 126 -21.49 -2.53 15.89
N SER A 127 -21.55 -3.86 15.90
CA SER A 127 -22.81 -4.57 15.92
C SER A 127 -23.53 -4.23 17.22
N SER A 128 -24.74 -3.67 17.14
CA SER A 128 -25.57 -3.43 18.30
C SER A 128 -25.81 -4.78 18.99
N LYS A 129 -25.40 -4.89 20.27
CA LYS A 129 -25.76 -6.06 21.08
C LYS A 129 -27.30 -6.16 21.11
N PRO A 130 -27.90 -7.35 20.91
CA PRO A 130 -29.33 -7.50 21.09
C PRO A 130 -29.69 -7.16 22.54
N GLN A 131 -30.53 -6.13 22.71
CA GLN A 131 -31.07 -5.73 23.99
C GLN A 131 -31.88 -6.91 24.54
N ARG A 132 -31.30 -7.63 25.51
CA ARG A 132 -31.96 -8.73 26.19
C ARG A 132 -33.14 -8.14 26.98
N LYS A 133 -34.35 -8.24 26.42
CA LYS A 133 -35.59 -7.82 27.09
C LYS A 133 -35.65 -8.51 28.45
N ARG A 134 -35.54 -7.72 29.52
CA ARG A 134 -35.88 -8.16 30.88
C ARG A 134 -37.38 -8.47 30.88
N LYS A 135 -37.73 -9.71 31.22
CA LYS A 135 -39.08 -10.08 31.64
C LYS A 135 -39.37 -9.46 33.00
#